data_AF-A0A2N2MMZ1-F1
#
_entry.id   AF-A0A2N2MMZ1-F1
#
_cell.length_a   1.000
_cell.length_b   1.000
_cell.length_c   1.000
_cell.angle_alpha   90.00
_cell.angle_beta   90.00
_cell.angle_gamma   90.00
#
_symmetry.space_group_name_H-M   'P 1'
#
loop_
_entity.id
_entity.type
_entity.pdbx_description
1 polymer ?
#
loop_
_entity_poly.entity_id
_entity_poly.type
_entity_poly.pdbx_seq_one_letter_code
_entity_poly.pdbx_strand_id
1 'polypeptide(L)'
;MNFSLMDIIPLLVAAAVGYLIGLLDKWVTSGLKQKKQEKQETLASEKTSALLASQQARLEQAAKELAARDQTIKEITAKQEAQASSEQSALRVSFDENQNCLVELDGQRVPAGELTTEQRQRLVGIVVQIRPWIDGKPVPKASPASQPVASPPPPAPQPRVPLSSYPASSPLTGPPPRIDPIRGLRGIVEKDITKKDSSNLVSVVALIDQVLQRQLVNTPLESRRIKLEEGPHGEVQVHVGAVRYASIDEVPQPEIQAAIKNAIAEFNS
;
A
#
# COMPACT_ATOMS: atom_id res chain seq x y z
N MET A 1 -35.69 -99.00 11.48
CA MET A 1 -35.57 -98.53 10.09
C MET A 1 -34.11 -98.66 9.69
N ASN A 2 -33.77 -99.67 8.90
CA ASN A 2 -32.39 -99.92 8.47
C ASN A 2 -32.17 -99.14 7.17
N PHE A 3 -31.48 -98.00 7.24
CA PHE A 3 -31.04 -97.29 6.05
C PHE A 3 -29.95 -98.13 5.37
N SER A 4 -30.23 -98.58 4.14
CA SER A 4 -29.30 -99.38 3.36
C SER A 4 -28.12 -98.50 2.94
N LEU A 5 -26.89 -99.03 3.08
CA LEU A 5 -25.66 -98.32 2.72
C LEU A 5 -25.66 -97.82 1.26
N MET A 6 -26.45 -98.47 0.40
CA MET A 6 -26.64 -98.11 -1.01
C MET A 6 -27.40 -96.78 -1.21
N ASP A 7 -28.21 -96.33 -0.24
CA ASP A 7 -28.97 -95.08 -0.35
C ASP A 7 -28.14 -93.84 0.05
N ILE A 8 -27.02 -94.02 0.75
CA ILE A 8 -26.15 -92.92 1.24
C ILE A 8 -25.11 -92.50 0.18
N ILE A 9 -24.71 -93.42 -0.70
CA ILE A 9 -23.73 -93.19 -1.76
C ILE A 9 -24.12 -92.02 -2.70
N PRO A 10 -25.35 -91.92 -3.24
CA PRO A 10 -25.71 -90.80 -4.12
C PRO A 10 -25.70 -89.45 -3.40
N LEU A 11 -26.01 -89.42 -2.09
CA LEU A 11 -25.97 -88.19 -1.29
C LEU A 11 -24.53 -87.68 -1.11
N LEU A 12 -23.58 -88.58 -0.86
CA LEU A 12 -22.16 -88.24 -0.73
C LEU A 12 -21.55 -87.77 -2.05
N VAL A 13 -21.92 -88.40 -3.17
CA VAL A 13 -21.47 -87.98 -4.51
C VAL A 13 -22.02 -86.58 -4.85
N ALA A 14 -23.29 -86.32 -4.56
CA ALA A 14 -23.87 -84.98 -4.77
C ALA A 14 -23.19 -83.91 -3.90
N ALA A 15 -22.86 -84.23 -2.64
CA ALA A 15 -22.12 -83.34 -1.75
C ALA A 15 -20.70 -83.06 -2.25
N ALA A 16 -19.98 -84.07 -2.75
CA ALA A 16 -18.63 -83.91 -3.29
C ALA A 16 -18.61 -83.06 -4.57
N VAL A 17 -19.58 -83.25 -5.46
CA VAL A 17 -19.72 -82.43 -6.68
C VAL A 17 -20.07 -80.98 -6.33
N GLY A 18 -20.97 -80.76 -5.38
CA GLY A 18 -21.29 -79.41 -4.88
C GLY A 18 -20.07 -78.71 -4.27
N TYR A 19 -19.25 -79.44 -3.52
CA TYR A 19 -18.02 -78.90 -2.93
C TYR A 19 -16.97 -78.52 -4.00
N LEU A 20 -16.79 -79.36 -5.02
CA LEU A 20 -15.86 -79.09 -6.13
C LEU A 20 -16.28 -77.87 -6.97
N ILE A 21 -17.58 -77.71 -7.23
CA ILE A 21 -18.12 -76.53 -7.94
C ILE A 21 -17.91 -75.26 -7.10
N GLY A 22 -18.14 -75.31 -5.78
CA GLY A 22 -17.88 -74.19 -4.89
C GLY A 22 -16.41 -73.78 -4.81
N LEU A 23 -15.49 -74.75 -4.92
CA LEU A 23 -14.04 -74.46 -4.92
C LEU A 23 -13.57 -73.81 -6.22
N LEU A 24 -14.12 -74.23 -7.37
CA LEU A 24 -13.84 -73.61 -8.67
C LEU A 24 -14.32 -72.15 -8.73
N ASP A 25 -15.52 -71.86 -8.23
CA ASP A 25 -16.07 -70.50 -8.20
C ASP A 25 -15.21 -69.56 -7.32
N LYS A 26 -14.72 -70.08 -6.20
CA LYS A 26 -13.83 -69.33 -5.30
C LYS A 26 -12.45 -69.06 -5.91
N TRP A 27 -11.93 -69.97 -6.73
CA TRP A 27 -10.63 -69.79 -7.40
C TRP A 27 -10.71 -68.74 -8.52
N VAL A 28 -11.77 -68.78 -9.34
CA VAL A 28 -11.98 -67.81 -10.44
C VAL A 28 -12.22 -66.39 -9.90
N THR A 29 -13.03 -66.25 -8.85
CA THR A 29 -13.31 -64.94 -8.24
C THR A 29 -12.09 -64.34 -7.53
N SER A 30 -11.17 -65.17 -7.03
CA SER A 30 -9.93 -64.71 -6.38
C SER A 30 -8.93 -64.14 -7.40
N GLY A 31 -8.78 -64.78 -8.57
CA GLY A 31 -7.89 -64.30 -9.64
C GLY A 31 -8.31 -62.94 -10.22
N LEU A 32 -9.62 -62.68 -10.31
CA LEU A 32 -10.11 -61.37 -10.77
C LEU A 32 -9.84 -60.24 -9.76
N LYS A 33 -9.92 -60.52 -8.45
CA LYS A 33 -9.67 -59.52 -7.41
C LYS A 33 -8.19 -59.13 -7.36
N GLN A 34 -7.29 -60.09 -7.52
CA GLN A 34 -5.84 -59.85 -7.51
C GLN A 34 -5.41 -58.97 -8.70
N LYS A 35 -5.91 -59.26 -9.91
CA LYS A 35 -5.65 -58.44 -11.09
C LYS A 35 -6.21 -57.01 -10.97
N LYS A 36 -7.30 -56.82 -10.22
CA LYS A 36 -7.85 -55.49 -9.94
C LYS A 36 -7.00 -54.72 -8.95
N GLN A 37 -6.42 -55.38 -7.95
CA GLN A 37 -5.52 -54.77 -6.97
C GLN A 37 -4.20 -54.33 -7.61
N GLU A 38 -3.53 -55.18 -8.41
CA GLU A 38 -2.29 -54.79 -9.12
C GLU A 38 -2.50 -53.60 -10.05
N LYS A 39 -3.64 -53.57 -10.76
CA LYS A 39 -3.98 -52.42 -11.62
C LYS A 39 -4.28 -51.16 -10.82
N GLN A 40 -4.74 -51.28 -9.58
CA GLN A 40 -5.01 -50.14 -8.71
C GLN A 40 -3.74 -49.62 -8.04
N GLU A 41 -2.82 -50.50 -7.65
CA GLU A 41 -1.51 -50.13 -7.08
C GLU A 41 -0.59 -49.47 -8.09
N THR A 42 -0.56 -49.95 -9.33
CA THR A 42 0.21 -49.32 -10.41
C THR A 42 -0.30 -47.91 -10.72
N LEU A 43 -1.62 -47.72 -10.77
CA LEU A 43 -2.24 -46.40 -11.00
C LEU A 43 -2.05 -45.46 -9.81
N ALA A 44 -2.01 -45.98 -8.59
CA ALA A 44 -1.70 -45.19 -7.39
C ALA A 44 -0.23 -44.74 -7.39
N SER A 45 0.69 -45.64 -7.73
CA SER A 45 2.13 -45.34 -7.84
C SER A 45 2.46 -44.36 -8.97
N GLU A 46 1.77 -44.47 -10.10
CA GLU A 46 1.91 -43.51 -11.21
C GLU A 46 1.40 -42.12 -10.81
N LYS A 47 0.27 -42.04 -10.10
CA LYS A 47 -0.26 -40.76 -9.61
C LYS A 47 0.64 -40.11 -8.57
N THR A 48 1.23 -40.88 -7.65
CA THR A 48 2.13 -40.33 -6.62
C THR A 48 3.45 -39.86 -7.24
N SER A 49 4.01 -40.61 -8.20
CA SER A 49 5.22 -40.18 -8.92
C SER A 49 4.97 -38.93 -9.77
N ALA A 50 3.85 -38.85 -10.47
CA ALA A 50 3.45 -37.64 -11.21
C ALA A 50 3.25 -36.43 -10.28
N LEU A 51 2.64 -36.64 -9.11
CA LEU A 51 2.45 -35.58 -8.12
C LEU A 51 3.80 -35.06 -7.59
N LEU A 52 4.72 -35.96 -7.24
CA LEU A 52 6.05 -35.59 -6.76
C LEU A 52 6.85 -34.82 -7.82
N ALA A 53 6.82 -35.28 -9.08
CA ALA A 53 7.45 -34.57 -10.19
C ALA A 53 6.86 -33.15 -10.37
N SER A 54 5.54 -33.00 -10.25
CA SER A 54 4.87 -31.70 -10.35
C SER A 54 5.23 -30.75 -9.19
N GLN A 55 5.41 -31.27 -7.98
CA GLN A 55 5.88 -30.47 -6.84
C GLN A 55 7.32 -30.00 -7.06
N GLN A 56 8.19 -30.89 -7.51
CA GLN A 56 9.59 -30.56 -7.73
C GLN A 56 9.76 -29.50 -8.83
N ALA A 57 9.01 -29.61 -9.93
CA ALA A 57 8.98 -28.57 -10.96
C ALA A 57 8.50 -27.21 -10.43
N ARG A 58 7.50 -27.19 -9.53
CA ARG A 58 7.04 -25.94 -8.89
C ARG A 58 8.10 -25.32 -7.98
N LEU A 59 8.83 -26.14 -7.22
CA LEU A 59 9.92 -25.66 -6.36
C LEU A 59 11.06 -25.06 -7.20
N GLU A 60 11.42 -25.67 -8.32
CA GLU A 60 12.42 -25.13 -9.23
C GLU A 60 11.98 -23.81 -9.89
N GLN A 61 10.69 -23.69 -10.24
CA GLN A 61 10.13 -22.44 -10.77
C GLN A 61 10.17 -21.33 -9.71
N ALA A 62 9.77 -21.62 -8.48
CA ALA A 62 9.82 -20.66 -7.38
C ALA A 62 11.26 -20.21 -7.06
N ALA A 63 12.23 -21.14 -7.09
CA ALA A 63 13.63 -20.82 -6.89
C ALA A 63 14.19 -19.89 -8.00
N LYS A 64 13.80 -20.11 -9.27
CA LYS A 64 14.18 -19.23 -10.38
C LYS A 64 13.55 -17.84 -10.26
N GLU A 65 12.30 -17.75 -9.82
CA GLU A 65 11.62 -16.47 -9.60
C GLU A 65 12.26 -15.66 -8.45
N LEU A 66 12.65 -16.33 -7.36
CA LEU A 66 13.39 -15.70 -6.27
C LEU A 66 14.75 -15.18 -6.75
N ALA A 67 15.50 -15.96 -7.53
CA ALA A 67 16.77 -15.51 -8.10
C ALA A 67 16.60 -14.31 -9.06
N ALA A 68 15.53 -14.28 -9.85
CA ALA A 68 15.23 -13.15 -10.74
C ALA A 68 14.81 -11.89 -9.94
N ARG A 69 14.04 -12.06 -8.86
CA ARG A 69 13.71 -10.97 -7.93
C ARG A 69 14.96 -10.38 -7.29
N ASP A 70 15.88 -11.21 -6.81
CA ASP A 70 17.13 -10.74 -6.19
C ASP A 70 18.00 -9.97 -7.18
N GLN A 71 18.06 -10.40 -8.44
CA GLN A 71 18.74 -9.64 -9.50
C GLN A 71 18.06 -8.29 -9.76
N THR A 72 16.73 -8.26 -9.77
CA THR A 72 15.96 -7.02 -9.95
C THR A 72 16.17 -6.07 -8.79
N ILE A 73 16.19 -6.57 -7.54
CA ILE A 73 16.49 -5.75 -6.35
C ILE A 73 17.91 -5.21 -6.43
N LYS A 74 18.90 -6.04 -6.81
CA LYS A 74 20.28 -5.57 -6.99
C LYS A 74 20.40 -4.49 -8.07
N GLU A 75 19.68 -4.63 -9.19
CA GLU A 75 19.66 -3.63 -10.26
C GLU A 75 19.00 -2.33 -9.80
N ILE A 76 17.86 -2.41 -9.10
CA ILE A 76 17.18 -1.25 -8.53
C ILE A 76 18.07 -0.55 -7.50
N THR A 77 18.69 -1.29 -6.59
CA THR A 77 19.59 -0.76 -5.56
C THR A 77 20.82 -0.11 -6.20
N ALA A 78 21.48 -0.76 -7.16
CA ALA A 78 22.64 -0.19 -7.86
C ALA A 78 22.26 1.07 -8.66
N LYS A 79 21.07 1.10 -9.26
CA LYS A 79 20.56 2.27 -9.97
C LYS A 79 20.20 3.41 -9.01
N GLN A 80 19.67 3.10 -7.82
CA GLN A 80 19.37 4.08 -6.79
C GLN A 80 20.63 4.67 -6.15
N GLU A 81 21.69 3.86 -5.98
CA GLU A 81 22.99 4.30 -5.46
C GLU A 81 23.77 5.15 -6.50
N ALA A 82 23.69 4.78 -7.78
CA ALA A 82 24.22 5.61 -8.87
C ALA A 82 23.45 6.92 -9.04
N GLN A 83 22.13 6.91 -8.84
CA GLN A 83 21.30 8.11 -8.93
C GLN A 83 21.50 9.06 -7.73
N ALA A 84 21.73 8.52 -6.52
CA ALA A 84 22.11 9.29 -5.34
C ALA A 84 23.46 10.02 -5.47
N SER A 85 24.33 9.56 -6.38
CA SER A 85 25.62 10.23 -6.66
C SER A 85 25.53 11.29 -7.77
N SER A 86 24.44 11.32 -8.55
CA SER A 86 24.29 12.22 -9.71
C SER A 86 23.47 13.49 -9.44
N GLU A 87 22.78 13.56 -8.30
CA GLU A 87 22.14 14.79 -7.86
C GLU A 87 23.17 15.62 -7.07
N GLN A 88 23.72 16.66 -7.70
CA GLN A 88 24.59 17.63 -7.03
C GLN A 88 23.78 18.40 -5.97
N SER A 89 23.63 17.80 -4.78
CA SER A 89 22.99 18.44 -3.63
C SER A 89 23.92 19.50 -3.05
N ALA A 90 23.68 20.76 -3.40
CA ALA A 90 24.46 21.90 -2.90
C ALA A 90 24.32 22.11 -1.38
N LEU A 91 23.19 21.71 -0.78
CA LEU A 91 22.94 21.80 0.65
C LEU A 91 21.92 20.74 1.07
N ARG A 92 22.31 19.87 2.01
CA ARG A 92 21.39 18.96 2.71
C ARG A 92 21.47 19.25 4.20
N VAL A 93 20.32 19.43 4.84
CA VAL A 93 20.21 19.65 6.29
C VAL A 93 19.44 18.47 6.87
N SER A 94 20.04 17.79 7.85
CA SER A 94 19.43 16.68 8.58
C SER A 94 19.47 16.96 10.07
N PHE A 95 18.42 16.52 10.78
CA PHE A 95 18.36 16.60 12.24
C PHE A 95 18.49 15.18 12.80
N ASP A 96 19.36 15.01 13.77
CA ASP A 96 19.53 13.74 14.50
C ASP A 96 18.42 13.58 15.57
N GLU A 97 18.31 12.39 16.19
CA GLU A 97 17.36 12.10 17.29
C GLU A 97 17.50 13.09 18.46
N ASN A 98 18.71 13.60 18.66
CA ASN A 98 19.05 14.61 19.66
C ASN A 98 18.76 16.06 19.21
N GLN A 99 18.06 16.25 18.09
CA GLN A 99 17.85 17.55 17.42
C GLN A 99 19.14 18.28 17.01
N ASN A 100 20.27 17.58 16.96
CA ASN A 100 21.51 18.16 16.47
C ASN A 100 21.41 18.37 14.97
N CYS A 101 21.66 19.62 14.54
CA CYS A 101 21.68 19.98 13.14
C CYS A 101 22.99 19.51 12.50
N LEU A 102 22.87 18.56 11.56
CA LEU A 102 23.97 18.10 10.72
C LEU A 102 23.78 18.69 9.33
N VAL A 103 24.81 19.39 8.85
CA VAL A 103 24.78 20.08 7.57
C VAL A 103 25.74 19.37 6.61
N GLU A 104 25.24 18.99 5.44
CA GLU A 104 26.04 18.44 4.35
C GLU A 104 26.15 19.50 3.24
N LEU A 105 27.35 20.04 3.06
CA LEU A 105 27.69 21.04 2.04
C LEU A 105 28.58 20.37 1.00
N ASP A 106 28.18 20.42 -0.27
CA ASP A 106 28.97 19.88 -1.40
C ASP A 106 29.42 18.41 -1.20
N GLY A 107 28.59 17.60 -0.54
CA GLY A 107 28.85 16.19 -0.25
C GLY A 107 29.70 15.94 1.00
N GLN A 108 30.10 16.98 1.73
CA GLN A 108 30.84 16.87 2.99
C GLN A 108 29.92 17.10 4.19
N ARG A 109 29.78 16.06 5.05
CA ARG A 109 29.00 16.14 6.29
C ARG A 109 29.81 16.83 7.38
N VAL A 110 29.29 17.94 7.89
CA VAL A 110 29.92 18.72 8.95
C VAL A 110 28.88 19.01 10.04
N PRO A 111 29.18 18.76 11.32
CA PRO A 111 28.31 19.19 12.41
C PRO A 111 28.22 20.72 12.43
N ALA A 112 27.03 21.28 12.67
CA ALA A 112 26.82 22.73 12.61
C ALA A 112 27.77 23.55 13.51
N GLY A 113 28.30 22.94 14.58
CA GLY A 113 29.26 23.56 15.49
C GLY A 113 30.69 23.70 14.95
N GLU A 114 31.09 22.92 13.94
CA GLU A 114 32.48 22.84 13.44
C GLU A 114 32.65 23.38 12.02
N LEU A 115 31.67 24.15 11.52
CA LEU A 115 31.77 24.75 10.19
C LEU A 115 33.03 25.64 10.10
N THR A 116 33.76 25.58 8.99
CA THR A 116 34.85 26.53 8.73
C THR A 116 34.29 27.90 8.34
N THR A 117 35.12 28.94 8.36
CA THR A 117 34.70 30.29 7.92
C THR A 117 34.25 30.30 6.45
N GLU A 118 34.92 29.52 5.60
CA GLU A 118 34.58 29.37 4.18
C GLU A 118 33.25 28.62 4.00
N GLN A 119 33.03 27.53 4.72
CA GLN A 119 31.75 26.78 4.71
C GLN A 119 30.59 27.63 5.21
N ARG A 120 30.80 28.45 6.25
CA ARG A 120 29.79 29.40 6.72
C ARG A 120 29.43 30.44 5.66
N GLN A 121 30.41 31.02 4.98
CA GLN A 121 30.15 31.96 3.89
C GLN A 121 29.35 31.31 2.76
N ARG A 122 29.70 30.07 2.40
CA ARG A 122 28.98 29.30 1.38
C ARG A 122 27.54 29.03 1.78
N LEU A 123 27.30 28.57 3.00
CA LEU A 123 25.97 28.32 3.56
C LEU A 123 25.12 29.60 3.53
N VAL A 124 25.68 30.73 3.97
CA VAL A 124 24.99 32.02 3.92
C VAL A 124 24.61 32.39 2.48
N GLY A 125 25.51 32.18 1.52
CA GLY A 125 25.22 32.40 0.10
C GLY A 125 24.03 31.58 -0.40
N ILE A 126 23.99 30.29 -0.05
CA ILE A 126 22.88 29.39 -0.42
C ILE A 126 21.57 29.85 0.26
N VAL A 127 21.61 30.20 1.55
CA VAL A 127 20.44 30.71 2.29
C VAL A 127 19.88 32.00 1.67
N VAL A 128 20.76 32.92 1.24
CA VAL A 128 20.35 34.15 0.54
C VAL A 128 19.68 33.83 -0.80
N GLN A 129 20.16 32.82 -1.52
CA GLN A 129 19.59 32.40 -2.81
C GLN A 129 18.21 31.75 -2.66
N ILE A 130 17.98 30.96 -1.62
CA ILE A 130 16.69 30.27 -1.38
C ILE A 130 15.67 31.14 -0.65
N ARG A 131 16.11 32.21 0.03
CA ARG A 131 15.23 33.14 0.77
C ARG A 131 14.02 33.64 -0.03
N PRO A 132 14.14 34.09 -1.28
CA PRO A 132 13.01 34.54 -2.09
C PRO A 132 11.90 33.49 -2.24
N TRP A 133 12.26 32.20 -2.23
CA TRP A 133 11.32 31.10 -2.35
C TRP A 133 10.64 30.80 -1.02
N ILE A 134 11.37 30.92 0.09
CA ILE A 134 10.86 30.69 1.45
C ILE A 134 9.96 31.84 1.89
N ASP A 135 10.33 33.09 1.58
CA ASP A 135 9.59 34.30 1.97
C ASP A 135 8.32 34.54 1.10
N GLY A 136 8.02 33.64 0.16
CA GLY A 136 6.83 33.69 -0.69
C GLY A 136 6.77 34.91 -1.60
N LYS A 137 7.90 35.59 -1.85
CA LYS A 137 7.94 36.80 -2.66
C LYS A 137 8.21 36.39 -4.11
N PRO A 138 7.22 36.49 -5.02
CA PRO A 138 7.42 36.09 -6.41
C PRO A 138 8.56 36.92 -6.99
N VAL A 139 9.51 36.23 -7.63
CA VAL A 139 10.61 36.83 -8.38
C VAL A 139 9.99 37.87 -9.33
N PRO A 140 10.38 39.15 -9.26
CA PRO A 140 9.88 40.13 -10.21
C PRO A 140 10.33 39.68 -11.59
N LYS A 141 9.36 39.18 -12.37
CA LYS A 141 9.48 38.97 -13.81
C LYS A 141 10.03 40.29 -14.37
N ALA A 142 11.25 40.25 -14.89
CA ALA A 142 11.92 41.42 -15.45
C ALA A 142 10.95 42.18 -16.34
N SER A 143 10.48 43.34 -15.87
CA SER A 143 9.76 44.28 -16.72
C SER A 143 10.80 44.97 -17.60
N PRO A 144 10.68 44.89 -18.93
CA PRO A 144 11.57 45.61 -19.80
C PRO A 144 11.34 47.12 -19.66
N ALA A 145 12.43 47.82 -19.31
CA ALA A 145 12.74 49.23 -19.54
C ALA A 145 11.56 50.22 -19.68
N SER A 146 11.32 51.02 -18.64
CA SER A 146 10.71 52.34 -18.79
C SER A 146 11.81 53.40 -18.94
N GLN A 147 11.57 54.26 -19.92
CA GLN A 147 12.42 55.27 -20.56
C GLN A 147 12.93 56.40 -19.62
N PRO A 148 13.91 57.22 -20.05
CA PRO A 148 14.48 58.27 -19.24
C PRO A 148 13.49 59.44 -19.08
N VAL A 149 13.22 59.81 -17.83
CA VAL A 149 12.40 60.96 -17.46
C VAL A 149 13.20 62.25 -17.68
N ALA A 150 12.71 63.08 -18.60
CA ALA A 150 13.19 64.45 -18.82
C ALA A 150 12.87 65.36 -17.61
N SER A 151 13.78 66.31 -17.38
CA SER A 151 13.83 67.25 -16.26
C SER A 151 12.58 68.15 -16.11
N PRO A 152 12.21 68.54 -14.87
CA PRO A 152 11.09 69.46 -14.63
C PRO A 152 11.51 70.95 -14.69
N PRO A 153 10.66 71.87 -15.21
CA PRO A 153 10.84 73.30 -15.02
C PRO A 153 10.26 73.80 -13.68
N PRO A 154 10.72 74.97 -13.17
CA PRO A 154 10.45 75.45 -11.81
C PRO A 154 9.05 76.05 -11.61
N PRO A 155 8.56 76.14 -10.35
CA PRO A 155 7.18 76.47 -10.04
C PRO A 155 6.95 77.98 -9.91
N ALA A 156 5.83 78.46 -10.48
CA ALA A 156 5.24 79.75 -10.14
C ALA A 156 4.07 79.55 -9.15
N PRO A 157 3.87 80.45 -8.17
CA PRO A 157 2.98 80.20 -7.04
C PRO A 157 1.58 80.81 -7.18
N GLN A 158 0.68 80.29 -6.33
CA GLN A 158 -0.58 80.86 -5.82
C GLN A 158 -1.91 80.37 -6.49
N PRO A 159 -3.08 80.57 -5.85
CA PRO A 159 -3.45 80.12 -4.50
C PRO A 159 -4.88 79.51 -4.42
N ARG A 160 -5.12 78.74 -3.36
CA ARG A 160 -6.39 78.50 -2.61
C ARG A 160 -7.73 78.63 -3.35
N VAL A 161 -8.57 77.58 -3.28
CA VAL A 161 -9.83 77.55 -2.48
C VAL A 161 -10.43 76.14 -2.43
N PRO A 162 -11.30 75.83 -1.44
CA PRO A 162 -11.71 74.48 -1.09
C PRO A 162 -13.22 74.22 -1.29
N LEU A 163 -13.63 73.01 -0.86
CA LEU A 163 -14.98 72.53 -0.53
C LEU A 163 -15.83 71.82 -1.60
N SER A 164 -16.56 70.84 -1.02
CA SER A 164 -17.91 70.38 -1.36
C SER A 164 -18.02 69.27 -2.40
N SER A 165 -18.36 68.05 -1.96
CA SER A 165 -19.73 67.50 -1.77
C SER A 165 -20.15 66.75 -3.05
N TYR A 166 -20.84 65.62 -3.09
CA TYR A 166 -21.58 64.77 -2.17
C TYR A 166 -21.69 63.37 -2.87
N PRO A 167 -22.37 62.36 -2.29
CA PRO A 167 -22.27 60.94 -2.61
C PRO A 167 -23.45 60.42 -3.49
N ALA A 168 -23.57 59.08 -3.52
CA ALA A 168 -24.69 58.25 -4.03
C ALA A 168 -24.58 57.89 -5.53
N SER A 169 -24.91 56.70 -6.03
CA SER A 169 -25.77 55.62 -5.53
C SER A 169 -25.47 54.33 -6.33
N SER A 170 -25.60 53.15 -5.73
CA SER A 170 -25.86 51.86 -6.39
C SER A 170 -27.27 51.89 -7.06
N PRO A 171 -27.71 50.95 -7.95
CA PRO A 171 -27.85 49.51 -7.63
C PRO A 171 -27.81 48.49 -8.82
N LEU A 172 -27.99 47.23 -8.42
CA LEU A 172 -28.11 45.95 -9.14
C LEU A 172 -28.91 45.96 -10.45
N THR A 173 -28.50 45.11 -11.40
CA THR A 173 -29.39 44.30 -12.26
C THR A 173 -28.65 43.02 -12.69
N GLY A 174 -29.37 41.89 -12.59
CA GLY A 174 -28.86 40.52 -12.65
C GLY A 174 -28.69 39.88 -14.04
N PRO A 175 -28.57 38.53 -14.09
CA PRO A 175 -27.87 37.73 -15.11
C PRO A 175 -28.79 37.17 -16.21
N PRO A 176 -28.22 36.45 -17.21
CA PRO A 176 -28.49 35.01 -17.24
C PRO A 176 -27.27 34.10 -17.52
N PRO A 177 -27.29 32.84 -17.03
CA PRO A 177 -26.24 31.85 -17.23
C PRO A 177 -26.29 31.22 -18.63
N ARG A 178 -25.13 31.10 -19.28
CA ARG A 178 -24.96 30.27 -20.48
C ARG A 178 -24.24 28.98 -20.08
N ILE A 179 -24.94 27.87 -20.31
CA ILE A 179 -24.47 26.50 -20.13
C ILE A 179 -23.68 26.16 -21.39
N ASP A 180 -22.35 26.04 -21.28
CA ASP A 180 -21.50 25.53 -22.35
C ASP A 180 -21.37 24.00 -22.26
N PRO A 181 -21.81 23.23 -23.29
CA PRO A 181 -21.76 21.77 -23.32
C PRO A 181 -20.38 21.19 -23.71
N ILE A 182 -19.26 21.88 -23.40
CA ILE A 182 -17.89 21.36 -23.58
C ILE A 182 -17.31 20.92 -22.23
N ARG A 183 -18.16 20.29 -21.41
CA ARG A 183 -17.80 19.65 -20.13
C ARG A 183 -18.04 18.13 -20.21
N GLY A 184 -17.63 17.54 -21.32
CA GLY A 184 -17.95 16.14 -21.66
C GLY A 184 -16.77 15.24 -22.04
N LEU A 185 -15.51 15.72 -22.04
CA LEU A 185 -14.34 14.91 -22.44
C LEU A 185 -13.13 15.04 -21.51
N ARG A 186 -13.33 15.44 -20.25
CA ARG A 186 -12.28 15.49 -19.21
C ARG A 186 -12.55 14.51 -18.05
N GLY A 187 -13.22 13.40 -18.37
CA GLY A 187 -13.70 12.40 -17.39
C GLY A 187 -13.06 11.02 -17.49
N ILE A 188 -12.00 10.83 -18.29
CA ILE A 188 -11.40 9.50 -18.53
C ILE A 188 -9.87 9.45 -18.33
N VAL A 189 -9.24 10.50 -17.80
CA VAL A 189 -7.80 10.50 -17.48
C VAL A 189 -7.55 11.21 -16.14
N GLU A 190 -8.26 10.81 -15.08
CA GLU A 190 -7.99 11.36 -13.73
C GLU A 190 -8.42 10.42 -12.59
N LYS A 191 -8.54 9.09 -12.84
CA LYS A 191 -8.97 8.14 -11.79
C LYS A 191 -8.08 6.91 -11.58
N ASP A 192 -6.98 6.78 -12.30
CA ASP A 192 -6.12 5.58 -12.23
C ASP A 192 -4.71 5.82 -11.66
N ILE A 193 -4.32 7.04 -11.28
CA ILE A 193 -2.94 7.32 -10.85
C ILE A 193 -2.80 7.43 -9.30
N THR A 194 -3.89 7.41 -8.53
CA THR A 194 -3.82 7.63 -7.06
C THR A 194 -4.18 6.41 -6.22
N LYS A 195 -4.07 5.17 -6.75
CA LYS A 195 -4.46 3.97 -5.99
C LYS A 195 -3.47 2.81 -5.98
N LYS A 196 -2.26 2.94 -6.53
CA LYS A 196 -1.39 1.76 -6.68
C LYS A 196 0.09 1.95 -6.35
N ASP A 197 0.48 2.92 -5.52
CA ASP A 197 1.90 3.04 -5.10
C ASP A 197 2.12 3.33 -3.61
N SER A 198 1.14 3.05 -2.74
CA SER A 198 1.30 3.10 -1.27
C SER A 198 0.97 1.79 -0.55
N SER A 199 0.80 0.68 -1.26
CA SER A 199 0.40 -0.61 -0.65
C SER A 199 1.56 -1.53 -0.27
N ASN A 200 2.82 -1.08 -0.33
CA ASN A 200 3.99 -1.94 -0.05
C ASN A 200 4.90 -1.41 1.07
N LEU A 201 4.58 -0.26 1.65
CA LEU A 201 5.10 0.15 2.95
C LEU A 201 3.92 0.04 3.91
N VAL A 202 3.90 -1.00 4.75
CA VAL A 202 2.83 -1.16 5.73
C VAL A 202 2.89 0.04 6.67
N SER A 203 1.94 0.97 6.52
CA SER A 203 1.83 2.14 7.39
C SER A 203 1.72 1.71 8.85
N VAL A 204 2.32 2.48 9.76
CA VAL A 204 2.20 2.28 11.21
C VAL A 204 0.72 2.25 11.62
N VAL A 205 -0.12 3.09 11.00
CA VAL A 205 -1.57 3.11 11.26
C VAL A 205 -2.23 1.80 10.84
N ALA A 206 -1.79 1.21 9.72
CA ALA A 206 -2.27 -0.09 9.27
C ALA A 206 -1.80 -1.23 10.20
N LEU A 207 -0.61 -1.14 10.78
CA LEU A 207 -0.15 -2.11 11.80
C LEU A 207 -0.99 -2.01 13.08
N ILE A 208 -1.26 -0.80 13.55
CA ILE A 208 -2.12 -0.57 14.72
C ILE A 208 -3.54 -1.06 14.43
N ASP A 209 -4.08 -0.83 13.22
CA ASP A 209 -5.38 -1.39 12.82
C ASP A 209 -5.37 -2.92 12.90
N GLN A 210 -4.31 -3.61 12.46
CA GLN A 210 -4.25 -5.08 12.59
C GLN A 210 -4.27 -5.56 14.05
N VAL A 211 -3.63 -4.83 14.96
CA VAL A 211 -3.70 -5.11 16.41
C VAL A 211 -5.14 -4.90 16.89
N LEU A 212 -5.75 -3.77 16.52
CA LEU A 212 -7.14 -3.48 16.87
C LEU A 212 -8.11 -4.54 16.34
N GLN A 213 -8.00 -4.92 15.07
CA GLN A 213 -8.88 -5.94 14.48
C GLN A 213 -8.79 -7.26 15.24
N ARG A 214 -7.58 -7.67 15.66
CA ARG A 214 -7.38 -8.89 16.47
C ARG A 214 -8.06 -8.78 17.84
N GLN A 215 -7.97 -7.63 18.50
CA GLN A 215 -8.66 -7.40 19.77
C GLN A 215 -10.18 -7.33 19.64
N LEU A 216 -10.69 -6.90 18.48
CA LEU A 216 -12.12 -6.80 18.24
C LEU A 216 -12.77 -8.16 17.98
N VAL A 217 -12.03 -9.19 17.56
CA VAL A 217 -12.58 -10.54 17.34
C VAL A 217 -13.16 -11.10 18.64
N ASN A 218 -14.40 -11.59 18.60
CA ASN A 218 -15.16 -12.09 19.74
C ASN A 218 -15.63 -11.02 20.74
N THR A 219 -15.58 -9.73 20.36
CA THR A 219 -16.13 -8.65 21.18
C THR A 219 -17.47 -8.16 20.61
N PRO A 220 -18.36 -7.55 21.42
CA PRO A 220 -19.59 -6.94 20.91
C PRO A 220 -19.34 -5.78 19.92
N LEU A 221 -18.09 -5.29 19.84
CA LEU A 221 -17.68 -4.22 18.93
C LEU A 221 -17.33 -4.74 17.52
N GLU A 222 -17.15 -6.06 17.32
CA GLU A 222 -16.85 -6.67 16.01
C GLU A 222 -17.91 -6.31 14.96
N SER A 223 -19.18 -6.29 15.37
CA SER A 223 -20.32 -5.96 14.51
C SER A 223 -20.31 -4.52 14.01
N ARG A 224 -19.53 -3.63 14.64
CA ARG A 224 -19.49 -2.19 14.32
C ARG A 224 -18.49 -1.83 13.21
N ARG A 225 -17.72 -2.81 12.70
CA ARG A 225 -16.71 -2.61 11.63
C ARG A 225 -15.85 -1.36 11.88
N ILE A 226 -15.17 -1.34 13.01
CA ILE A 226 -14.26 -0.26 13.37
C ILE A 226 -12.95 -0.45 12.60
N LYS A 227 -12.39 0.61 12.01
CA LYS A 227 -11.12 0.58 11.28
C LYS A 227 -10.33 1.86 11.47
N LEU A 228 -9.01 1.78 11.41
CA LEU A 228 -8.13 2.94 11.32
C LEU A 228 -7.57 3.07 9.91
N GLU A 229 -7.62 4.28 9.36
CA GLU A 229 -7.04 4.63 8.07
C GLU A 229 -6.13 5.85 8.23
N GLU A 230 -5.05 5.90 7.45
CA GLU A 230 -4.18 7.07 7.38
C GLU A 230 -4.71 8.04 6.32
N GLY A 231 -4.92 9.29 6.72
CA GLY A 231 -5.35 10.36 5.83
C GLY A 231 -4.21 10.86 4.92
N PRO A 232 -4.52 11.69 3.91
CA PRO A 232 -3.57 12.15 2.90
C PRO A 232 -2.42 13.01 3.46
N HIS A 233 -2.56 13.51 4.68
CA HIS A 233 -1.56 14.31 5.39
C HIS A 233 -0.90 13.56 6.57
N GLY A 234 -1.05 12.23 6.66
CA GLY A 234 -0.52 11.42 7.76
C GLY A 234 -1.34 11.48 9.06
N GLU A 235 -2.55 12.01 8.99
CA GLU A 235 -3.51 12.04 10.10
C GLU A 235 -4.18 10.68 10.31
N VAL A 236 -4.56 10.35 11.55
CA VAL A 236 -5.26 9.10 11.84
C VAL A 236 -6.76 9.33 11.77
N GLN A 237 -7.43 8.68 10.81
CA GLN A 237 -8.88 8.72 10.66
C GLN A 237 -9.49 7.42 11.21
N VAL A 238 -10.53 7.56 12.04
CA VAL A 238 -11.23 6.41 12.64
C VAL A 238 -12.55 6.21 11.93
N HIS A 239 -12.77 5.02 11.39
CA HIS A 239 -14.01 4.64 10.74
C HIS A 239 -14.82 3.73 11.67
N VAL A 240 -16.07 4.08 11.96
CA VAL A 240 -17.02 3.24 12.69
C VAL A 240 -18.22 2.98 11.78
N GLY A 241 -18.23 1.80 11.15
CA GLY A 241 -19.24 1.45 10.15
C GLY A 241 -19.13 2.33 8.90
N ALA A 242 -20.09 3.24 8.72
CA ALA A 242 -20.13 4.19 7.60
C ALA A 242 -19.69 5.61 7.99
N VAL A 243 -19.46 5.87 9.28
CA VAL A 243 -19.12 7.19 9.80
C VAL A 243 -17.61 7.30 9.98
N ARG A 244 -17.04 8.42 9.57
CA ARG A 244 -15.62 8.74 9.71
C ARG A 244 -15.45 9.84 10.75
N TYR A 245 -14.47 9.68 11.62
CA TYR A 245 -14.08 10.64 12.64
C TYR A 245 -12.64 11.07 12.36
N ALA A 246 -12.35 12.36 12.51
CA ALA A 246 -11.03 12.91 12.21
C ALA A 246 -10.01 12.61 13.32
N SER A 247 -10.47 12.20 14.50
CA SER A 247 -9.63 11.89 15.65
C SER A 247 -10.28 10.86 16.57
N ILE A 248 -9.46 10.22 17.40
CA ILE A 248 -9.91 9.19 18.36
C ILE A 248 -10.88 9.79 19.40
N ASP A 249 -10.61 11.01 19.87
CA ASP A 249 -11.44 11.67 20.89
C ASP A 249 -12.80 12.16 20.37
N GLU A 250 -12.99 12.23 19.05
CA GLU A 250 -14.24 12.62 18.41
C GLU A 250 -15.26 11.46 18.36
N VAL A 251 -14.82 10.23 18.61
CA VAL A 251 -15.68 9.05 18.61
C VAL A 251 -16.62 9.10 19.83
N PRO A 252 -17.95 9.15 19.68
CA PRO A 252 -18.88 9.37 20.81
C PRO A 252 -18.98 8.19 21.78
N GLN A 253 -18.37 7.05 21.46
CA GLN A 253 -18.48 5.80 22.20
C GLN A 253 -17.18 5.55 22.98
N PRO A 254 -17.19 5.63 24.32
CA PRO A 254 -15.97 5.51 25.13
C PRO A 254 -15.36 4.11 25.05
N GLU A 255 -16.18 3.08 24.82
CA GLU A 255 -15.72 1.70 24.61
C GLU A 255 -14.81 1.58 23.37
N ILE A 256 -15.15 2.27 22.27
CA ILE A 256 -14.35 2.27 21.04
C ILE A 256 -13.04 3.03 21.27
N GLN A 257 -13.10 4.18 21.94
CA GLN A 257 -11.90 4.93 22.28
C GLN A 257 -10.92 4.10 23.11
N ALA A 258 -11.44 3.39 24.12
CA ALA A 258 -10.64 2.52 24.97
C ALA A 258 -10.00 1.37 24.18
N ALA A 259 -10.75 0.72 23.28
CA ALA A 259 -10.21 -0.34 22.42
C ALA A 259 -9.08 0.17 21.53
N ILE A 260 -9.24 1.35 20.91
CA ILE A 260 -8.20 1.95 20.06
C ILE A 260 -6.96 2.32 20.90
N LYS A 261 -7.15 2.93 22.08
CA LYS A 261 -6.05 3.29 22.99
C LYS A 261 -5.29 2.05 23.48
N ASN A 262 -6.00 0.95 23.77
CA ASN A 262 -5.39 -0.32 24.14
C ASN A 262 -4.58 -0.94 22.99
N ALA A 263 -5.08 -0.89 21.75
CA ALA A 263 -4.34 -1.39 20.59
C ALA A 263 -3.04 -0.57 20.34
N ILE A 264 -3.09 0.75 20.53
CA ILE A 264 -1.90 1.61 20.46
C ILE A 264 -0.91 1.29 21.58
N ALA A 265 -1.40 1.04 22.80
CA ALA A 265 -0.56 0.66 23.93
C ALA A 265 0.12 -0.69 23.70
N GLU A 266 -0.59 -1.69 23.18
CA GLU A 266 -0.04 -3.01 22.83
C GLU A 266 1.02 -2.90 21.73
N PHE A 267 0.81 -2.05 20.73
CA PHE A 267 1.79 -1.84 19.66
C PHE A 267 3.12 -1.24 20.16
N ASN A 268 3.09 -0.42 21.21
CA ASN A 268 4.29 0.21 21.80
C ASN A 268 4.94 -0.62 22.92
N SER A 269 4.39 -1.79 23.26
CA SER A 269 4.91 -2.67 24.32
C SER A 269 5.89 -3.71 23.78
#